data_AF-A0A9W3ADA4-F1
#
_entry.id   AF-A0A9W3ADA4-F1
#
_cell.length_a   1.000
_cell.length_b   1.000
_cell.length_c   1.000
_cell.angle_alpha   90.00
_cell.angle_beta   90.00
_cell.angle_gamma   90.00
#
_symmetry.space_group_name_H-M   'P 1'
#
loop_
_entity.id
_entity.type
_entity.pdbx_description
1 polymer ?
#
loop_
_entity_poly.entity_id
_entity_poly.type
_entity_poly.pdbx_seq_one_letter_code
_entity_poly.pdbx_strand_id
1 'polypeptide(L)'
;MDMSRCHSLAILLLAHIFALTNTFLISTPTGDCPNPATNCLDETFNKVFDNLGCLGCQTGCKAGYIMTANWKYYTTNKNITEPQWLCIPGTTCPWGHFPDKQGTLDSCPYCGDGCLNCHSFYKCEQCLLGFRLMRSNSTDGTEISHCASTGIACPVPPDHCQHSVYVVAVTGCQGCIICDTGYVSVANQKYRRASSDRTADYVYNGISISGTIELNEPRYTCVQGTTCPSGYHFVHRGELVTCEVSVNDVTVG
;
A
#
# COMPACT_ATOMS: atom_id res chain seq x y z
N MET A 1 -2.81 47.72 16.27
CA MET A 1 -2.53 46.37 15.76
C MET A 1 -1.26 45.90 16.47
N ASP A 2 -1.44 45.09 17.51
CA ASP A 2 -0.37 44.76 18.47
C ASP A 2 0.67 43.81 17.89
N MET A 3 1.90 44.32 17.73
CA MET A 3 3.11 43.56 17.36
C MET A 3 3.45 42.41 18.34
N SER A 4 2.78 42.36 19.49
CA SER A 4 2.97 41.31 20.50
C SER A 4 2.34 39.96 20.10
N ARG A 5 1.35 39.93 19.20
CA ARG A 5 0.71 38.67 18.76
C ARG A 5 1.46 37.94 17.64
N CYS A 6 2.24 38.65 16.82
CA CYS A 6 3.13 38.04 15.82
C CYS A 6 4.32 37.32 16.45
N HIS A 7 4.85 37.84 17.57
CA HIS A 7 5.99 37.22 18.26
C HIS A 7 5.63 35.89 18.92
N SER A 8 4.43 35.78 19.50
CA SER A 8 3.99 34.54 20.16
C SER A 8 3.72 33.41 19.17
N LEU A 9 3.22 33.71 17.96
CA LEU A 9 3.03 32.70 16.90
C LEU A 9 4.37 32.21 16.32
N ALA A 10 5.35 33.11 16.16
CA ALA A 10 6.69 32.74 15.69
C ALA A 10 7.43 31.83 16.69
N ILE A 11 7.29 32.08 18.00
CA ILE A 11 7.90 31.27 19.06
C ILE A 11 7.25 29.88 19.15
N LEU A 12 5.94 29.76 18.97
CA LEU A 12 5.23 28.47 18.93
C LEU A 12 5.57 27.65 17.67
N LEU A 13 5.77 28.29 16.52
CA LEU A 13 6.20 27.61 15.29
C LEU A 13 7.65 27.11 15.39
N LEU A 14 8.54 27.94 15.98
CA LEU A 14 9.93 27.56 16.25
C LEU A 14 10.04 26.41 17.25
N ALA A 15 9.17 26.36 18.27
CA ALA A 15 9.12 25.26 19.23
C ALA A 15 8.65 23.93 18.63
N HIS A 16 7.74 23.95 17.64
CA HIS A 16 7.33 22.72 16.93
C HIS A 16 8.41 22.23 15.97
N ILE A 17 9.12 23.14 15.29
CA ILE A 17 10.29 22.79 14.47
C ILE A 17 11.42 22.25 15.36
N PHE A 18 11.66 22.84 16.55
CA PHE A 18 12.63 22.33 17.53
C PHE A 18 12.24 20.97 18.13
N ALA A 19 10.96 20.69 18.33
CA ALA A 19 10.49 19.40 18.85
C ALA A 19 10.63 18.26 17.81
N LEU A 20 10.49 18.57 16.53
CA LEU A 20 10.73 17.63 15.43
C LEU A 20 12.23 17.45 15.14
N THR A 21 13.07 18.48 15.29
CA THR A 21 14.53 18.33 15.12
C THR A 21 15.22 17.70 16.34
N ASN A 22 14.69 17.87 17.57
CA ASN A 22 15.27 17.23 18.76
C ASN A 22 14.90 15.76 18.94
N THR A 23 13.77 15.29 18.42
CA THR A 23 13.47 13.84 18.45
C THR A 23 14.44 13.04 17.58
N PHE A 24 14.97 13.63 16.50
CA PHE A 24 16.06 13.06 15.70
C PHE A 24 17.42 13.11 16.40
N LEU A 25 17.68 14.09 17.29
CA LEU A 25 18.95 14.21 18.02
C LEU A 25 19.08 13.24 19.20
N ILE A 26 17.99 12.59 19.64
CA ILE A 26 17.98 11.71 20.83
C ILE A 26 17.93 10.22 20.44
N SER A 27 17.65 9.88 19.18
CA SER A 27 17.68 8.49 18.72
C SER A 27 19.02 8.18 18.08
N THR A 28 19.89 7.50 18.82
CA THR A 28 21.11 6.92 18.26
C THR A 28 20.73 5.77 17.32
N PRO A 29 21.29 5.72 16.10
CA PRO A 29 21.06 4.59 15.22
C PRO A 29 21.62 3.32 15.87
N THR A 30 20.84 2.24 15.86
CA THR A 30 21.20 0.95 16.46
C THR A 30 21.77 -0.06 15.46
N GLY A 31 21.71 0.25 14.17
CA GLY A 31 22.35 -0.54 13.13
C GLY A 31 22.08 0.00 11.73
N ASP A 32 22.63 -0.70 10.73
CA ASP A 32 22.28 -0.51 9.33
C ASP A 32 20.89 -1.08 9.04
N CYS A 33 20.18 -0.47 8.09
CA CYS A 33 18.96 -1.06 7.55
C CYS A 33 19.24 -2.41 6.89
N PRO A 34 18.47 -3.47 7.19
CA PRO A 34 18.62 -4.77 6.52
C PRO A 34 18.44 -4.69 5.01
N ASN A 35 17.45 -3.90 4.57
CA ASN A 35 17.22 -3.59 3.16
C ASN A 35 17.36 -2.07 2.97
N PRO A 36 18.58 -1.54 2.77
CA PRO A 36 18.78 -0.10 2.64
C PRO A 36 18.07 0.44 1.41
N ALA A 37 17.49 1.65 1.52
CA ALA A 37 16.92 2.33 0.38
C ALA A 37 18.04 2.75 -0.59
N THR A 38 17.76 2.67 -1.88
CA THR A 38 18.70 3.07 -2.94
C THR A 38 18.25 4.37 -3.58
N ASN A 39 19.17 5.03 -4.30
CA ASN A 39 18.91 6.29 -5.03
C ASN A 39 18.55 7.50 -4.15
N CYS A 40 18.80 7.43 -2.85
CA CYS A 40 18.72 8.57 -1.95
C CYS A 40 19.72 9.66 -2.36
N LEU A 41 19.37 10.92 -2.08
CA LEU A 41 20.29 12.04 -2.22
C LEU A 41 21.44 11.93 -1.21
N ASP A 42 21.12 11.51 0.01
CA ASP A 42 22.06 11.16 1.09
C ASP A 42 21.62 9.84 1.75
N GLU A 43 22.59 8.99 2.08
CA GLU A 43 22.39 7.67 2.68
C GLU A 43 22.47 7.69 4.22
N THR A 44 22.67 8.86 4.85
CA THR A 44 22.73 9.05 6.32
C THR A 44 21.59 8.34 7.07
N PHE A 45 20.40 8.26 6.46
CA PHE A 45 19.18 7.72 7.07
C PHE A 45 18.90 6.25 6.71
N ASN A 46 19.80 5.56 6.01
CA ASN A 46 19.80 4.10 5.86
C ASN A 46 20.28 3.40 7.16
N LYS A 47 19.72 3.82 8.29
CA LYS A 47 19.98 3.30 9.63
C LYS A 47 18.66 2.97 10.33
N VAL A 48 18.72 2.00 11.24
CA VAL A 48 17.62 1.66 12.14
C VAL A 48 17.71 2.54 13.39
N PHE A 49 16.58 3.14 13.77
CA PHE A 49 16.43 3.93 14.99
C PHE A 49 15.39 3.25 15.90
N ASP A 50 15.67 3.10 17.20
CA ASP A 50 14.88 2.27 18.12
C ASP A 50 13.37 2.57 18.15
N ASN A 51 12.99 3.82 17.89
CA ASN A 51 11.59 4.25 17.89
C ASN A 51 11.02 4.54 16.51
N LEU A 52 11.86 4.57 15.47
CA LEU A 52 11.49 5.01 14.12
C LEU A 52 11.78 3.97 13.03
N GLY A 53 12.35 2.81 13.38
CA GLY A 53 12.70 1.79 12.41
C GLY A 53 13.75 2.25 11.39
N CYS A 54 13.75 1.64 10.20
CA CYS A 54 14.62 2.05 9.10
C CYS A 54 14.01 3.24 8.37
N LEU A 55 14.72 4.37 8.29
CA LEU A 55 14.15 5.63 7.77
C LEU A 55 14.29 5.81 6.25
N GLY A 56 15.38 5.32 5.64
CA GLY A 56 15.58 5.40 4.19
C GLY A 56 15.86 6.82 3.69
N CYS A 57 15.33 7.20 2.52
CA CYS A 57 15.71 8.43 1.81
C CYS A 57 15.04 9.72 2.34
N GLN A 58 15.22 10.06 3.62
CA GLN A 58 14.58 11.23 4.27
C GLN A 58 14.94 12.59 3.66
N THR A 59 16.09 12.71 3.02
CA THR A 59 16.60 13.97 2.44
C THR A 59 16.26 14.13 0.97
N GLY A 60 15.47 13.22 0.42
CA GLY A 60 15.07 13.21 -0.98
C GLY A 60 15.89 12.27 -1.85
N CYS A 61 15.72 12.43 -3.16
CA CYS A 61 16.19 11.47 -4.17
C CYS A 61 17.15 12.10 -5.18
N LYS A 62 17.94 11.24 -5.83
CA LYS A 62 18.69 11.60 -7.04
C LYS A 62 17.73 11.98 -8.17
N ALA A 63 18.22 12.76 -9.14
CA ALA A 63 17.43 13.14 -10.31
C ALA A 63 16.87 11.93 -11.06
N GLY A 64 15.61 12.01 -11.48
CA GLY A 64 14.89 10.91 -12.15
C GLY A 64 14.17 9.93 -11.22
N TYR A 65 14.22 10.17 -9.90
CA TYR A 65 13.55 9.37 -8.89
C TYR A 65 12.63 10.23 -8.03
N ILE A 66 11.57 9.63 -7.49
CA ILE A 66 10.59 10.28 -6.62
C ILE A 66 10.56 9.62 -5.23
N MET A 67 10.52 10.46 -4.20
CA MET A 67 10.51 10.03 -2.81
C MET A 67 9.14 9.48 -2.45
N THR A 68 9.07 8.18 -2.15
CA THR A 68 7.81 7.45 -1.95
C THR A 68 7.83 6.71 -0.63
N ALA A 69 6.75 6.82 0.13
CA ALA A 69 6.58 6.08 1.37
C ALA A 69 6.51 4.57 1.06
N ASN A 70 7.26 3.74 1.78
CA ASN A 70 7.22 2.30 1.59
C ASN A 70 6.03 1.71 2.33
N TRP A 71 5.03 1.23 1.62
CA TRP A 71 3.85 0.62 2.23
C TRP A 71 4.19 -0.54 3.20
N LYS A 72 5.26 -1.32 2.91
CA LYS A 72 5.70 -2.45 3.77
C LYS A 72 6.18 -2.00 5.15
N TYR A 73 6.63 -0.75 5.26
CA TYR A 73 7.00 -0.13 6.52
C TYR A 73 5.78 0.14 7.40
N TYR A 74 4.63 0.47 6.79
CA TYR A 74 3.40 0.88 7.50
C TYR A 74 2.45 -0.29 7.79
N THR A 75 2.50 -1.39 7.03
CA THR A 75 1.59 -2.54 7.19
C THR A 75 2.04 -3.54 8.25
N THR A 76 3.30 -3.49 8.68
CA THR A 76 3.82 -4.34 9.75
C THR A 76 4.27 -3.43 10.89
N ASN A 77 3.83 -3.73 12.13
CA ASN A 77 4.14 -2.91 13.31
C ASN A 77 5.66 -2.65 13.40
N LYS A 78 6.08 -1.42 13.11
CA LYS A 78 7.47 -0.94 13.13
C LYS A 78 8.42 -1.86 12.38
N ASN A 79 8.25 -1.98 11.06
CA ASN A 79 9.14 -2.80 10.26
C ASN A 79 10.56 -2.23 10.25
N ILE A 80 11.44 -2.82 11.06
CA ILE A 80 12.87 -2.48 11.06
C ILE A 80 13.59 -3.00 9.81
N THR A 81 12.96 -3.87 9.03
CA THR A 81 13.58 -4.51 7.87
C THR A 81 13.37 -3.75 6.56
N GLU A 82 12.39 -2.86 6.52
CA GLU A 82 12.00 -2.12 5.33
C GLU A 82 12.17 -0.62 5.59
N PRO A 83 12.75 0.16 4.66
CA PRO A 83 12.95 1.60 4.83
C PRO A 83 11.61 2.32 4.71
N GLN A 84 11.39 3.36 5.52
CA GLN A 84 10.18 4.18 5.48
C GLN A 84 10.04 4.92 4.15
N TRP A 85 11.13 5.50 3.62
CA TRP A 85 11.13 6.21 2.34
C TRP A 85 12.05 5.56 1.33
N LEU A 86 11.51 5.34 0.13
CA LEU A 86 12.20 4.81 -1.03
C LEU A 86 12.34 5.90 -2.10
N CYS A 87 13.37 5.80 -2.93
CA CYS A 87 13.47 6.58 -4.16
C CYS A 87 13.23 5.65 -5.35
N ILE A 88 12.02 5.70 -5.89
CA ILE A 88 11.61 4.85 -7.01
C ILE A 88 11.75 5.61 -8.34
N PRO A 89 12.02 4.92 -9.46
CA PRO A 89 12.12 5.59 -10.76
C PRO A 89 10.84 6.32 -11.14
N GLY A 90 10.98 7.55 -11.64
CA GLY A 90 9.87 8.38 -12.11
C GLY A 90 9.75 9.72 -11.38
N THR A 91 8.78 10.53 -11.81
CA THR A 91 8.51 11.87 -11.26
C THR A 91 7.05 12.05 -10.84
N THR A 92 6.28 10.96 -10.83
CA THR A 92 4.86 10.94 -10.49
C THR A 92 4.63 9.87 -9.44
N CYS A 93 3.69 10.12 -8.53
CA CYS A 93 3.40 9.13 -7.49
C CYS A 93 2.90 7.82 -8.09
N PRO A 94 3.40 6.69 -7.59
CA PRO A 94 2.89 5.39 -8.01
C PRO A 94 1.50 5.17 -7.41
N TRP A 95 0.86 4.09 -7.85
CA TRP A 95 -0.40 3.66 -7.27
C TRP A 95 -0.34 3.56 -5.73
N GLY A 96 -1.46 3.84 -5.08
CA GLY A 96 -1.58 3.78 -3.62
C GLY A 96 -0.88 4.92 -2.89
N HIS A 97 -0.45 5.95 -3.61
CA HIS A 97 0.21 7.13 -3.07
C HIS A 97 -0.38 8.40 -3.66
N PHE A 98 -0.26 9.51 -2.93
CA PHE A 98 -0.76 10.81 -3.37
C PHE A 98 0.37 11.84 -3.44
N PRO A 99 0.32 12.83 -4.35
CA PRO A 99 1.32 13.89 -4.40
C PRO A 99 1.26 14.79 -3.16
N ASP A 100 2.39 15.01 -2.51
CA ASP A 100 2.55 15.90 -1.37
C ASP A 100 3.95 16.54 -1.34
N LYS A 101 4.20 17.45 -0.40
CA LYS A 101 5.51 18.04 -0.15
C LYS A 101 5.97 17.84 1.28
N GLN A 102 7.14 17.23 1.44
CA GLN A 102 7.86 17.23 2.70
C GLN A 102 8.87 18.39 2.70
N GLY A 103 8.42 19.53 3.21
CA GLY A 103 9.18 20.78 3.11
C GLY A 103 9.27 21.23 1.64
N THR A 104 10.47 21.22 1.07
CA THR A 104 10.70 21.56 -0.34
C THR A 104 10.77 20.34 -1.26
N LEU A 105 10.70 19.13 -0.72
CA LEU A 105 10.86 17.88 -1.47
C LEU A 105 9.49 17.39 -1.95
N ASP A 106 9.38 17.09 -3.25
CA ASP A 106 8.22 16.38 -3.77
C ASP A 106 8.23 14.95 -3.24
N SER A 107 7.10 14.51 -2.71
CA SER A 107 6.97 13.24 -2.01
C SER A 107 5.64 12.57 -2.32
N CYS A 108 5.62 11.25 -2.14
CA CYS A 108 4.46 10.42 -2.37
C CYS A 108 4.17 9.62 -1.09
N PRO A 109 3.42 10.19 -0.13
CA PRO A 109 3.01 9.44 1.05
C PRO A 109 1.99 8.36 0.69
N TYR A 110 1.91 7.34 1.54
CA TYR A 110 1.07 6.17 1.31
C TYR A 110 -0.40 6.44 1.67
N CYS A 111 -1.33 5.95 0.85
CA CYS A 111 -2.78 6.09 1.06
C CYS A 111 -3.37 5.10 2.09
N GLY A 112 -2.58 4.14 2.56
CA GLY A 112 -3.07 3.03 3.38
C GLY A 112 -3.43 1.79 2.56
N ASP A 113 -3.42 0.63 3.22
CA ASP A 113 -3.56 -0.67 2.56
C ASP A 113 -4.91 -0.82 1.87
N GLY A 114 -4.87 -1.26 0.61
CA GLY A 114 -6.05 -1.40 -0.23
C GLY A 114 -6.70 -0.10 -0.71
N CYS A 115 -6.12 1.09 -0.48
CA CYS A 115 -6.68 2.34 -1.00
C CYS A 115 -6.25 2.60 -2.45
N LEU A 116 -7.20 2.85 -3.36
CA LEU A 116 -6.95 3.16 -4.76
C LEU A 116 -6.65 4.63 -5.01
N ASN A 117 -7.39 5.54 -4.35
CA ASN A 117 -7.23 6.97 -4.50
C ASN A 117 -7.41 7.67 -3.14
N CYS A 118 -6.54 8.64 -2.86
CA CYS A 118 -6.61 9.44 -1.65
C CYS A 118 -6.01 10.83 -1.83
N HIS A 119 -6.36 11.76 -0.93
CA HIS A 119 -5.76 13.09 -0.83
C HIS A 119 -4.98 13.30 0.48
N SER A 120 -5.06 12.34 1.38
CA SER A 120 -4.24 12.25 2.60
C SER A 120 -4.26 10.82 3.12
N PHE A 121 -3.38 10.51 4.06
CA PHE A 121 -3.27 9.20 4.70
C PHE A 121 -4.59 8.69 5.31
N TYR A 122 -5.49 9.59 5.73
CA TYR A 122 -6.77 9.24 6.37
C TYR A 122 -7.99 9.58 5.51
N LYS A 123 -7.81 9.79 4.21
CA LYS A 123 -8.91 10.14 3.29
C LYS A 123 -8.88 9.28 2.04
N CYS A 124 -9.15 8.00 2.22
CA CYS A 124 -9.37 7.10 1.09
C CYS A 124 -10.74 7.33 0.45
N GLU A 125 -10.79 7.43 -0.88
CA GLU A 125 -12.03 7.63 -1.63
C GLU A 125 -12.60 6.32 -2.17
N GLN A 126 -11.70 5.42 -2.60
CA GLN A 126 -12.06 4.16 -3.23
C GLN A 126 -11.13 3.05 -2.76
N CYS A 127 -11.71 1.90 -2.44
CA CYS A 127 -10.95 0.72 -2.04
C CYS A 127 -10.77 -0.26 -3.18
N LEU A 128 -9.64 -0.97 -3.16
CA LEU A 128 -9.36 -2.12 -4.00
C LEU A 128 -10.41 -3.20 -3.73
N LEU A 129 -10.73 -3.97 -4.76
CA LEU A 129 -11.63 -5.11 -4.63
C LEU A 129 -11.15 -6.02 -3.49
N GLY A 130 -12.04 -6.28 -2.54
CA GLY A 130 -11.77 -7.09 -1.36
C GLY A 130 -11.58 -6.30 -0.06
N PHE A 131 -11.43 -4.98 -0.16
CA PHE A 131 -11.47 -4.09 0.98
C PHE A 131 -12.81 -3.35 1.01
N ARG A 132 -13.23 -2.97 2.22
CA ARG A 132 -14.43 -2.15 2.43
C ARG A 132 -14.04 -0.75 2.85
N LEU A 133 -14.63 0.25 2.22
CA LEU A 133 -14.48 1.63 2.66
C LEU A 133 -15.18 1.82 4.01
N MET A 134 -14.39 2.18 5.01
CA MET A 134 -14.85 2.53 6.35
C MET A 134 -14.71 4.04 6.54
N ARG A 135 -15.69 4.65 7.20
CA ARG A 135 -15.67 6.07 7.55
C ARG A 135 -15.95 6.23 9.04
N SER A 136 -15.23 7.14 9.68
CA SER A 136 -15.39 7.49 11.08
C SER A 136 -14.98 8.95 11.30
N ASN A 137 -15.25 9.49 12.48
CA ASN A 137 -14.78 10.83 12.85
C ASN A 137 -13.60 10.71 13.79
N SER A 138 -12.53 11.48 13.56
CA SER A 138 -11.45 11.66 14.53
C SER A 138 -11.89 12.52 15.71
N THR A 139 -11.07 12.57 16.74
CA THR A 139 -11.35 13.27 18.02
C THR A 139 -11.57 14.78 17.86
N ASP A 140 -11.05 15.38 16.79
CA ASP A 140 -11.22 16.79 16.41
C ASP A 140 -12.46 17.03 15.52
N GLY A 141 -13.24 15.99 15.22
CA GLY A 141 -14.43 16.06 14.36
C GLY A 141 -14.15 15.94 12.87
N THR A 142 -12.90 15.74 12.45
CA THR A 142 -12.56 15.53 11.04
C THR A 142 -13.06 14.15 10.58
N GLU A 143 -13.72 14.06 9.43
CA GLU A 143 -14.05 12.76 8.82
C GLU A 143 -12.76 12.09 8.32
N ILE A 144 -12.57 10.85 8.75
CA ILE A 144 -11.49 9.96 8.30
C ILE A 144 -12.10 8.77 7.55
N SER A 145 -11.45 8.34 6.48
CA SER A 145 -11.81 7.19 5.69
C SER A 145 -10.61 6.31 5.36
N HIS A 146 -10.79 4.99 5.49
CA HIS A 146 -9.76 4.00 5.22
C HIS A 146 -10.38 2.72 4.65
N CYS A 147 -9.54 1.90 4.03
CA CYS A 147 -9.93 0.59 3.53
C CYS A 147 -9.69 -0.47 4.60
N ALA A 148 -10.76 -1.14 5.03
CA ALA A 148 -10.68 -2.23 5.99
C ALA A 148 -10.75 -3.58 5.27
N SER A 149 -9.84 -4.48 5.65
CA SER A 149 -9.89 -5.88 5.24
C SER A 149 -10.61 -6.72 6.30
N THR A 150 -10.78 -8.02 6.02
CA THR A 150 -11.25 -8.99 7.02
C THR A 150 -10.20 -9.33 8.07
N GLY A 151 -8.94 -8.90 7.88
CA GLY A 151 -7.80 -9.30 8.71
C GLY A 151 -7.37 -10.76 8.51
N ILE A 152 -8.02 -11.52 7.64
CA ILE A 152 -7.73 -12.94 7.41
C ILE A 152 -6.92 -13.04 6.13
N ALA A 153 -5.61 -13.29 6.27
CA ALA A 153 -4.72 -13.43 5.12
C ALA A 153 -5.15 -14.59 4.22
N CYS A 154 -4.88 -14.45 2.92
CA CYS A 154 -5.01 -15.57 2.01
C CYS A 154 -4.11 -16.74 2.42
N PRO A 155 -4.56 -18.01 2.31
CA PRO A 155 -3.75 -19.19 2.62
C PRO A 155 -2.47 -19.26 1.78
N VAL A 156 -2.58 -18.87 0.51
CA VAL A 156 -1.48 -18.82 -0.45
C VAL A 156 -1.43 -17.40 -1.04
N PRO A 157 -0.80 -16.44 -0.36
CA PRO A 157 -0.65 -15.10 -0.89
C PRO A 157 0.29 -15.13 -2.11
N PRO A 158 -0.05 -14.46 -3.22
CA PRO A 158 0.88 -14.32 -4.34
C PRO A 158 2.13 -13.53 -3.94
N ASP A 159 3.26 -13.91 -4.51
CA ASP A 159 4.48 -13.10 -4.45
C ASP A 159 4.35 -11.84 -5.31
N HIS A 160 5.23 -10.87 -5.06
CA HIS A 160 5.35 -9.63 -5.84
C HIS A 160 4.13 -8.71 -5.82
N CYS A 161 3.42 -8.65 -4.71
CA CYS A 161 2.30 -7.73 -4.49
C CYS A 161 2.70 -6.40 -3.89
N GLN A 162 2.06 -5.32 -4.36
CA GLN A 162 2.17 -3.99 -3.77
C GLN A 162 1.17 -3.74 -2.62
N HIS A 163 0.38 -4.74 -2.25
CA HIS A 163 -0.60 -4.64 -1.17
C HIS A 163 -0.74 -5.98 -0.46
N SER A 164 -1.27 -5.96 0.76
CA SER A 164 -1.57 -7.22 1.46
C SER A 164 -2.80 -7.87 0.83
N VAL A 165 -2.86 -9.20 0.88
CA VAL A 165 -3.96 -9.97 0.27
C VAL A 165 -4.76 -10.70 1.35
N TYR A 166 -6.04 -10.38 1.43
CA TYR A 166 -6.96 -10.93 2.42
C TYR A 166 -8.10 -11.71 1.77
N VAL A 167 -8.69 -12.62 2.55
CA VAL A 167 -9.91 -13.33 2.19
C VAL A 167 -11.11 -12.41 2.31
N VAL A 168 -12.02 -12.49 1.35
CA VAL A 168 -13.22 -11.64 1.26
C VAL A 168 -14.45 -12.54 1.12
N ALA A 169 -15.52 -12.23 1.84
CA ALA A 169 -16.74 -13.04 1.83
C ALA A 169 -17.42 -13.17 0.45
N VAL A 170 -17.13 -12.27 -0.51
CA VAL A 170 -17.74 -12.27 -1.85
C VAL A 170 -16.85 -12.80 -2.97
N THR A 171 -15.53 -12.75 -2.80
CA THR A 171 -14.56 -13.13 -3.85
C THR A 171 -13.51 -14.13 -3.39
N GLY A 172 -13.54 -14.53 -2.11
CA GLY A 172 -12.57 -15.45 -1.55
C GLY A 172 -11.20 -14.84 -1.46
N CYS A 173 -10.17 -15.61 -1.83
CA CYS A 173 -8.85 -15.02 -1.98
C CYS A 173 -8.76 -14.25 -3.30
N GLN A 174 -8.89 -12.92 -3.23
CA GLN A 174 -8.82 -12.07 -4.42
C GLN A 174 -7.44 -12.09 -5.10
N GLY A 175 -6.36 -12.34 -4.35
CA GLY A 175 -5.01 -12.33 -4.90
C GLY A 175 -4.50 -10.91 -5.19
N CYS A 176 -3.58 -10.84 -6.13
CA CYS A 176 -2.79 -9.65 -6.42
C CYS A 176 -3.25 -8.93 -7.67
N ILE A 177 -3.91 -7.80 -7.51
CA ILE A 177 -4.36 -7.00 -8.65
C ILE A 177 -3.28 -5.99 -9.05
N ILE A 178 -2.38 -5.63 -8.13
CA ILE A 178 -1.33 -4.63 -8.35
C ILE A 178 0.01 -5.22 -7.92
N CYS A 179 0.87 -5.39 -8.92
CA CYS A 179 2.14 -6.09 -8.79
C CYS A 179 3.32 -5.13 -8.69
N ASP A 180 4.43 -5.61 -8.13
CA ASP A 180 5.70 -4.90 -8.11
C ASP A 180 6.13 -4.47 -9.52
N THR A 181 6.95 -3.43 -9.61
CA THR A 181 7.49 -2.97 -10.90
C THR A 181 8.18 -4.12 -11.64
N GLY A 182 7.85 -4.30 -12.92
CA GLY A 182 8.37 -5.39 -13.74
C GLY A 182 7.53 -6.68 -13.69
N TYR A 183 6.39 -6.67 -12.99
CA TYR A 183 5.42 -7.75 -12.96
C TYR A 183 4.05 -7.27 -13.42
N VAL A 184 3.24 -8.19 -13.93
CA VAL A 184 1.86 -7.94 -14.38
C VAL A 184 0.89 -8.85 -13.63
N SER A 185 -0.28 -8.33 -13.27
CA SER A 185 -1.35 -9.12 -12.64
C SER A 185 -2.01 -10.02 -13.68
N VAL A 186 -2.11 -11.31 -13.39
CA VAL A 186 -2.65 -12.33 -14.30
C VAL A 186 -3.71 -13.14 -13.58
N ALA A 187 -4.84 -13.42 -14.24
CA ALA A 187 -5.86 -14.32 -13.74
C ALA A 187 -5.29 -15.75 -13.58
N ASN A 188 -5.39 -16.29 -12.37
CA ASN A 188 -4.90 -17.62 -12.03
C ASN A 188 -5.85 -18.69 -12.58
N GLN A 189 -5.38 -19.55 -13.48
CA GLN A 189 -6.20 -20.64 -14.04
C GLN A 189 -6.57 -21.71 -13.00
N LYS A 190 -5.82 -21.80 -11.91
CA LYS A 190 -6.14 -22.71 -10.80
C LYS A 190 -7.30 -22.20 -9.96
N TYR A 191 -7.60 -20.89 -10.00
CA TYR A 191 -8.76 -20.34 -9.34
C TYR A 191 -10.03 -20.85 -10.02
N ARG A 192 -10.75 -21.74 -9.34
CA ARG A 192 -12.00 -22.32 -9.83
C ARG A 192 -13.12 -21.97 -8.88
N ARG A 193 -14.07 -21.15 -9.33
CA ARG A 193 -15.36 -21.07 -8.61
C ARG A 193 -16.01 -22.45 -8.65
N ALA A 194 -16.66 -22.85 -7.56
CA ALA A 194 -17.38 -24.12 -7.54
C ALA A 194 -18.44 -24.12 -8.66
N SER A 195 -18.57 -25.24 -9.36
CA SER A 195 -19.50 -25.38 -10.51
C SER A 195 -20.97 -25.37 -10.13
N SER A 196 -21.30 -25.47 -8.84
CA SER A 196 -22.68 -25.38 -8.34
C SER A 196 -22.79 -24.37 -7.22
N ASP A 197 -23.92 -23.63 -7.22
CA ASP A 197 -24.36 -22.79 -6.11
C ASP A 197 -24.55 -23.67 -4.88
N ARG A 198 -23.49 -23.87 -4.12
CA ARG A 198 -23.58 -24.34 -2.74
C ARG A 198 -24.18 -23.20 -1.93
N THR A 199 -25.50 -23.25 -1.77
CA THR A 199 -26.31 -22.28 -1.02
C THR A 199 -26.01 -22.27 0.47
N ALA A 200 -25.29 -23.28 0.99
CA ALA A 200 -24.84 -23.30 2.37
C ALA A 200 -23.56 -22.48 2.53
N ASP A 201 -23.66 -21.40 3.28
CA ASP A 201 -22.50 -20.69 3.81
C ASP A 201 -21.70 -21.58 4.76
N TYR A 202 -20.38 -21.38 4.82
CA TYR A 202 -19.52 -21.95 5.84
C TYR A 202 -18.68 -20.87 6.51
N VAL A 203 -18.28 -21.12 7.76
CA VAL A 203 -17.43 -20.19 8.50
C VAL A 203 -15.97 -20.55 8.27
N TYR A 204 -15.22 -19.64 7.67
CA TYR A 204 -13.77 -19.74 7.51
C TYR A 204 -13.09 -18.71 8.40
N ASN A 205 -12.32 -19.14 9.40
CA ASN A 205 -11.57 -18.25 10.32
C ASN A 205 -12.41 -17.08 10.89
N GLY A 206 -13.70 -17.28 11.12
CA GLY A 206 -14.61 -16.28 11.71
C GLY A 206 -15.39 -15.41 10.72
N ILE A 207 -15.20 -15.58 9.41
CA ILE A 207 -16.03 -14.94 8.37
C ILE A 207 -16.96 -15.98 7.72
N SER A 208 -18.22 -15.59 7.51
CA SER A 208 -19.17 -16.38 6.72
C SER A 208 -18.84 -16.22 5.24
N ILE A 209 -18.64 -17.34 4.56
CA ILE A 209 -18.25 -17.39 3.14
C ILE A 209 -19.26 -18.29 2.43
N SER A 210 -19.72 -17.84 1.27
CA SER A 210 -20.55 -18.68 0.41
C SER A 210 -19.79 -19.97 0.07
N GLY A 211 -20.46 -21.12 0.14
CA GLY A 211 -19.90 -22.42 -0.21
C GLY A 211 -19.36 -22.54 -1.64
N THR A 212 -19.58 -21.53 -2.49
CA THR A 212 -19.16 -21.46 -3.90
C THR A 212 -17.78 -20.82 -4.12
N ILE A 213 -17.25 -20.16 -3.09
CA ILE A 213 -16.08 -19.30 -3.19
C ILE A 213 -14.80 -20.10 -2.94
N GLU A 214 -13.82 -19.93 -3.83
CA GLU A 214 -12.48 -20.51 -3.72
C GLU A 214 -11.60 -19.66 -2.77
N LEU A 215 -10.93 -20.34 -1.84
CA LEU A 215 -10.10 -19.71 -0.81
C LEU A 215 -8.64 -20.09 -0.91
N ASN A 216 -8.33 -21.29 -1.40
CA ASN A 216 -7.00 -21.86 -1.35
C ASN A 216 -6.12 -21.32 -2.49
N GLU A 217 -6.75 -20.97 -3.60
CA GLU A 217 -6.07 -20.36 -4.75
C GLU A 217 -6.43 -18.87 -4.84
N PRO A 218 -5.46 -17.98 -5.04
CA PRO A 218 -5.73 -16.56 -5.29
C PRO A 218 -6.29 -16.39 -6.70
N ARG A 219 -7.26 -15.49 -6.87
CA ARG A 219 -7.85 -15.18 -8.19
C ARG A 219 -6.85 -14.54 -9.16
N TYR A 220 -6.00 -13.65 -8.65
CA TYR A 220 -4.93 -13.02 -9.43
C TYR A 220 -3.56 -13.28 -8.81
N THR A 221 -2.56 -13.47 -9.67
CA THR A 221 -1.16 -13.65 -9.30
C THR A 221 -0.28 -12.70 -10.10
N CYS A 222 0.91 -12.38 -9.61
CA CYS A 222 1.87 -11.58 -10.34
C CYS A 222 2.83 -12.47 -11.13
N VAL A 223 3.01 -12.16 -12.41
CA VAL A 223 3.94 -12.85 -13.31
C VAL A 223 4.97 -11.84 -13.81
N GLN A 224 6.24 -12.26 -13.87
CA GLN A 224 7.32 -11.39 -14.35
C GLN A 224 7.07 -10.99 -15.81
N GLY A 225 7.20 -9.69 -16.10
CA GLY A 225 6.99 -9.10 -17.41
C GLY A 225 6.08 -7.87 -17.36
N THR A 226 6.11 -7.10 -18.44
CA THR A 226 5.25 -5.91 -18.64
C THR A 226 4.13 -6.16 -19.64
N THR A 227 4.06 -7.36 -20.21
CA THR A 227 3.02 -7.78 -21.18
C THR A 227 2.31 -9.03 -20.71
N CYS A 228 1.07 -9.22 -21.12
CA CYS A 228 0.34 -10.43 -20.80
C CYS A 228 1.03 -11.70 -21.32
N PRO A 229 0.98 -12.80 -20.54
CA PRO A 229 1.42 -14.11 -21.02
C PRO A 229 0.67 -14.54 -22.29
N SER A 230 1.24 -15.48 -23.03
CA SER A 230 0.57 -16.03 -24.22
C SER A 230 -0.82 -16.60 -23.88
N GLY A 231 -1.81 -16.29 -24.71
CA GLY A 231 -3.22 -16.66 -24.49
C GLY A 231 -4.01 -15.72 -23.57
N TYR A 232 -3.35 -14.70 -23.00
CA TYR A 232 -3.98 -13.66 -22.20
C TYR A 232 -4.00 -12.32 -22.94
N HIS A 233 -4.96 -11.47 -22.58
CA HIS A 233 -5.05 -10.10 -23.07
C HIS A 233 -5.29 -9.14 -21.92
N PHE A 234 -4.94 -7.87 -22.14
CA PHE A 234 -5.17 -6.82 -21.16
C PHE A 234 -6.66 -6.54 -21.01
N VAL A 235 -7.12 -6.51 -19.76
CA VAL A 235 -8.45 -6.09 -19.35
C VAL A 235 -8.29 -4.88 -18.44
N HIS A 236 -8.92 -3.78 -18.84
CA HIS A 236 -8.88 -2.51 -18.11
C HIS A 236 -10.16 -2.34 -17.28
N ARG A 237 -10.01 -2.01 -15.99
CA ARG A 237 -11.11 -1.71 -15.06
C ARG A 237 -10.80 -0.42 -14.33
N GLY A 238 -11.11 0.72 -14.97
CA GLY A 238 -10.60 2.02 -14.54
C GLY A 238 -9.08 2.06 -14.71
N GLU A 239 -8.35 2.40 -13.65
CA GLU A 239 -6.89 2.46 -13.63
C GLU A 239 -6.23 1.07 -13.44
N LEU A 240 -7.03 0.05 -13.11
CA LEU A 240 -6.53 -1.30 -12.88
C LEU A 240 -6.39 -2.05 -14.21
N VAL A 241 -5.24 -2.69 -14.39
CA VAL A 241 -4.91 -3.47 -15.59
C VAL A 241 -4.56 -4.89 -15.16
N THR A 242 -5.30 -5.86 -15.68
CA THR A 242 -5.08 -7.30 -15.43
C THR A 242 -5.01 -8.06 -16.74
N CYS A 243 -4.28 -9.17 -16.75
CA CYS A 243 -4.25 -10.10 -17.86
C CYS A 243 -5.28 -11.21 -17.65
N GLU A 244 -6.21 -11.36 -18.59
CA GLU A 244 -7.26 -12.39 -18.52
C GLU A 244 -7.30 -13.23 -19.80
N VAL A 245 -7.81 -14.45 -19.69
CA VAL A 245 -8.14 -15.29 -20.85
C VAL A 245 -9.48 -14.84 -21.43
N SER A 246 -9.63 -14.87 -22.75
CA SER A 246 -10.89 -14.54 -23.41
C SER A 246 -12.00 -15.45 -22.92
N VAL A 247 -13.15 -14.86 -22.56
CA VAL A 247 -14.33 -15.59 -22.04
C VAL A 247 -14.90 -16.61 -23.05
N ASN A 248 -14.41 -16.61 -24.30
CA ASN A 248 -14.81 -17.56 -25.33
C ASN A 248 -14.31 -19.00 -25.13
N ASP A 249 -13.46 -19.28 -24.14
CA ASP A 249 -12.99 -20.64 -23.83
C ASP A 249 -13.51 -21.20 -22.48
N VAL A 250 -14.37 -20.47 -21.77
CA VAL A 250 -15.14 -21.06 -20.66
C VAL A 250 -16.39 -21.70 -21.27
N THR A 251 -16.19 -22.89 -21.82
CA THR A 251 -17.29 -23.85 -21.90
C THR A 251 -17.84 -24.01 -20.49
N VAL A 252 -19.06 -23.53 -20.30
CA VAL A 252 -19.91 -23.91 -19.19
C VAL A 252 -19.92 -25.44 -19.16
N GLY A 253 -19.29 -26.00 -18.14
CA GLY A 253 -19.24 -27.43 -17.83
C GLY A 253 -19.43 -27.63 -16.35
#